data_AF-A0A519B9Q6-F1
#
_entry.id   AF-A0A519B9Q6-F1
#
_cell.length_a   1.000
_cell.length_b   1.000
_cell.length_c   1.000
_cell.angle_alpha   90.00
_cell.angle_beta   90.00
_cell.angle_gamma   90.00
#
_symmetry.space_group_name_H-M   'P 1'
#
loop_
_entity.id
_entity.type
_entity.pdbx_description
1 polymer ?
#
loop_
_entity_poly.entity_id
_entity_poly.type
_entity_poly.pdbx_seq_one_letter_code
_entity_poly.pdbx_strand_id
1 'polypeptide(L)'
;MFDLKTSVNLANSRRRPELFDPSAIKKIFLISVLVGEGEDFSNFMDEVKNNSVHVFTSDFAKIVFKELDTIKDFADYLQEKENLINNKQYMIIQGGEEELLAYYLANERTFQGIEKSDFVHFTGGSWESFKSEERYKAKKEADKISYGWDSLIEKAHEGSEKYELVARELARPSRLQRRSLSKMFYDAQVFAHNKINDKINIIRRVVSPDNSDTTYCFVFIDNFESIGKEAIENLLFSTCHVARGIYKKPKVLGIATEGKFNRMVSYDFCYTYQADWNEQDQKIMEQLQQKYGILTNIKTGNLIECEYPI
;
A
#
# COMPACT_ATOMS: atom_id res chain seq x y z
N MET A 1 -15.01 15.33 15.82
CA MET A 1 -14.07 16.20 15.07
C MET A 1 -14.71 16.75 13.80
N PHE A 2 -15.40 15.95 12.98
CA PHE A 2 -16.20 16.47 11.88
C PHE A 2 -17.61 16.86 12.35
N ASP A 3 -17.79 18.07 12.88
CA ASP A 3 -19.11 18.70 13.02
C ASP A 3 -19.39 19.52 11.74
N LEU A 4 -19.52 18.81 10.61
CA LEU A 4 -19.72 19.46 9.32
C LEU A 4 -21.15 20.00 9.23
N LYS A 5 -21.29 21.32 9.36
CA LYS A 5 -22.57 22.03 9.19
C LYS A 5 -23.05 22.10 7.74
N THR A 6 -22.23 21.64 6.79
CA THR A 6 -22.52 21.68 5.36
C THR A 6 -21.96 20.43 4.70
N SER A 7 -22.72 19.87 3.76
CA SER A 7 -22.26 18.78 2.91
C SER A 7 -21.01 19.20 2.14
N VAL A 8 -19.94 18.41 2.26
CA VAL A 8 -18.71 18.62 1.50
C VAL A 8 -18.74 17.70 0.28
N ASN A 9 -18.55 18.26 -0.92
CA ASN A 9 -18.37 17.46 -2.12
C ASN A 9 -16.87 17.39 -2.47
N LEU A 10 -16.35 16.19 -2.67
CA LEU A 10 -15.02 15.96 -3.19
C LEU A 10 -15.10 15.90 -4.71
N ALA A 11 -14.37 16.78 -5.39
CA ALA A 11 -14.27 16.80 -6.84
C ALA A 11 -12.81 16.63 -7.28
N ASN A 12 -12.60 15.90 -8.37
CA ASN A 12 -11.32 15.77 -9.07
C ASN A 12 -11.61 16.00 -10.56
N SER A 13 -10.67 16.61 -11.29
CA SER A 13 -10.71 16.74 -12.75
C SER A 13 -11.13 15.47 -13.52
N ARG A 14 -10.86 14.29 -12.95
CA ARG A 14 -11.13 12.97 -13.53
C ARG A 14 -12.36 12.25 -12.94
N ARG A 15 -13.12 12.88 -12.03
CA ARG A 15 -14.26 12.27 -11.35
C ARG A 15 -15.44 13.24 -11.20
N ARG A 16 -16.65 12.71 -11.30
CA ARG A 16 -17.85 13.44 -10.87
C ARG A 16 -17.75 13.78 -9.38
N PRO A 17 -18.29 14.93 -8.93
CA PRO A 17 -18.35 15.25 -7.51
C PRO A 17 -19.00 14.11 -6.72
N GLU A 18 -18.36 13.68 -5.65
CA GLU A 18 -18.89 12.72 -4.70
C GLU A 18 -19.14 13.42 -3.36
N LEU A 19 -20.26 13.10 -2.73
CA LEU A 19 -20.54 13.53 -1.37
C LEU A 19 -19.55 12.88 -0.40
N PHE A 20 -18.78 13.68 0.32
CA PHE A 20 -17.92 13.19 1.38
C PHE A 20 -18.79 12.59 2.50
N ASP A 21 -18.50 11.34 2.86
CA ASP A 21 -19.09 10.67 4.01
C ASP A 21 -18.09 10.63 5.17
N PRO A 22 -18.20 11.52 6.17
CA PRO A 22 -17.31 11.53 7.32
C PRO A 22 -17.46 10.28 8.19
N SER A 23 -18.61 9.59 8.14
CA SER A 23 -18.86 8.40 8.96
C SER A 23 -18.01 7.21 8.55
N ALA A 24 -17.53 7.20 7.30
CA ALA A 24 -16.57 6.21 6.80
C ALA A 24 -15.16 6.39 7.40
N ILE A 25 -14.86 7.55 7.99
CA ILE A 25 -13.55 7.85 8.59
C ILE A 25 -13.49 7.28 10.01
N LYS A 26 -12.70 6.21 10.17
CA LYS A 26 -12.54 5.53 11.47
C LYS A 26 -11.49 6.16 12.37
N LYS A 27 -10.51 6.83 11.77
CA LYS A 27 -9.39 7.46 12.50
C LYS A 27 -8.98 8.76 11.83
N ILE A 28 -8.64 9.76 12.64
CA ILE A 28 -8.16 11.07 12.21
C ILE A 28 -6.86 11.33 12.97
N PHE A 29 -5.83 11.78 12.25
CA PHE A 29 -4.60 12.28 12.83
C PHE A 29 -4.54 13.78 12.56
N LEU A 30 -4.30 14.58 13.60
CA LEU A 30 -4.08 16.01 13.47
C LEU A 30 -2.58 16.28 13.39
N ILE A 31 -2.17 17.05 12.39
CA ILE A 31 -0.77 17.35 12.14
C ILE A 31 -0.63 18.86 11.94
N SER A 32 0.28 19.47 12.69
CA SER A 32 0.70 20.85 12.53
C SER A 32 2.17 20.85 12.12
N VAL A 33 2.49 21.50 11.00
CA VAL A 33 3.88 21.66 10.56
C VAL A 33 4.29 23.11 10.79
N LEU A 34 5.27 23.30 11.68
CA LEU A 34 5.84 24.60 12.00
C LEU A 34 6.82 25.00 10.90
N VAL A 35 6.50 26.07 10.17
CA VAL A 35 7.31 26.60 9.08
C VAL A 35 7.94 27.93 9.53
N GLY A 36 9.25 27.93 9.74
CA GLY A 36 10.03 29.11 10.17
C GLY A 36 11.29 28.73 10.94
N GLU A 37 12.16 29.70 11.21
CA GLU A 37 13.25 29.55 12.17
C GLU A 37 12.65 29.69 13.58
N GLY A 38 12.66 28.59 14.34
CA GLY A 38 12.11 28.54 15.69
C GLY A 38 12.88 27.50 16.50
N GLU A 39 13.07 27.80 17.78
CA GLU A 39 13.89 27.00 18.69
C GLU A 39 13.42 25.54 18.78
N ASP A 40 14.39 24.61 18.86
CA ASP A 40 14.24 23.15 18.93
C ASP A 40 13.44 22.62 20.14
N PHE A 41 12.78 23.51 20.89
CA PHE A 41 11.98 23.21 22.08
C PHE A 41 10.48 23.22 21.77
N SER A 42 10.05 22.45 20.76
CA SER A 42 8.62 22.20 20.53
C SER A 42 8.21 20.88 21.17
N ASN A 43 7.13 20.88 21.94
CA ASN A 43 6.45 19.63 22.30
C ASN A 43 6.05 18.90 21.00
N PHE A 44 6.57 17.70 20.77
CA PHE A 44 6.31 16.90 19.56
C PHE A 44 4.84 16.47 19.42
N MET A 45 4.06 16.65 20.49
CA MET A 45 2.63 16.45 20.54
C MET A 45 2.01 17.52 21.44
N ASP A 46 0.89 18.07 21.00
CA ASP A 46 0.09 19.04 21.75
C ASP A 46 -1.35 18.55 21.90
N GLU A 47 -2.11 19.13 22.82
CA GLU A 47 -3.51 18.80 23.04
C GLU A 47 -4.41 20.01 22.80
N VAL A 48 -5.21 19.96 21.73
CA VAL A 48 -6.11 21.05 21.35
C VAL A 48 -7.55 20.56 21.43
N LYS A 49 -8.33 21.11 22.38
CA LYS A 49 -9.74 20.75 22.61
C LYS A 49 -9.93 19.24 22.80
N ASN A 50 -9.07 18.61 23.61
CA ASN A 50 -9.03 17.17 23.87
C ASN A 50 -8.71 16.32 22.62
N ASN A 51 -7.99 16.88 21.65
CA ASN A 51 -7.47 16.12 20.51
C ASN A 51 -5.95 16.22 20.49
N SER A 52 -5.28 15.08 20.38
CA SER A 52 -3.84 15.03 20.17
C SER A 52 -3.47 15.58 18.80
N VAL A 53 -2.49 16.48 18.76
CA VAL A 53 -1.95 17.11 17.55
C VAL A 53 -0.47 16.80 17.47
N HIS A 54 -0.04 16.12 16.41
CA HIS A 54 1.37 15.93 16.11
C HIS A 54 1.95 17.26 15.63
N VAL A 55 3.00 17.74 16.30
CA VAL A 55 3.67 18.99 15.95
C VAL A 55 5.03 18.65 15.35
N PHE A 56 5.21 18.95 14.07
CA PHE A 56 6.44 18.70 13.34
C PHE A 56 7.17 19.99 13.05
N THR A 57 8.49 19.99 13.16
CA THR A 57 9.33 21.02 12.53
C THR A 57 9.32 20.83 11.01
N SER A 58 9.66 21.88 10.26
CA SER A 58 9.77 21.79 8.81
C SER A 58 10.79 20.73 8.36
N ASP A 59 11.89 20.56 9.09
CA ASP A 59 12.93 19.60 8.74
C ASP A 59 12.52 18.16 9.08
N PHE A 60 11.92 17.93 10.24
CA PHE A 60 11.38 16.61 10.56
C PHE A 60 10.26 16.21 9.58
N ALA A 61 9.40 17.14 9.16
CA ALA A 61 8.36 16.86 8.16
C ALA A 61 8.96 16.33 6.83
N LYS A 62 10.08 16.90 6.37
CA LYS A 62 10.79 16.41 5.17
C LYS A 62 11.34 15.00 5.38
N ILE A 63 11.88 14.73 6.57
CA ILE A 63 12.43 13.41 6.92
C ILE A 63 11.32 12.36 6.97
N VAL A 64 10.28 12.60 7.77
CA VAL A 64 9.22 11.61 7.99
C VAL A 64 8.44 11.30 6.72
N PHE A 65 8.14 12.28 5.87
CA PHE A 65 7.45 12.04 4.59
C PHE A 65 8.32 11.32 3.57
N LYS A 66 9.65 11.45 3.66
CA LYS A 66 10.58 10.71 2.80
C LYS A 66 10.77 9.26 3.27
N GLU A 67 10.79 9.03 4.57
CA GLU A 67 11.03 7.70 5.15
C GLU A 67 9.78 6.85 5.22
N LEU A 68 8.63 7.48 5.45
CA LEU A 68 7.31 6.86 5.53
C LEU A 68 6.45 7.33 4.36
N ASP A 69 6.95 7.12 3.14
CA ASP A 69 6.40 7.67 1.89
C ASP A 69 5.14 6.93 1.37
N THR A 70 4.55 6.04 2.18
CA THR A 70 3.22 5.47 1.94
C THR A 70 2.27 5.87 3.06
N ILE A 71 0.99 6.03 2.71
CA ILE A 71 -0.05 6.40 3.69
C ILE A 71 -0.12 5.38 4.84
N LYS A 72 0.08 4.09 4.55
CA LYS A 72 0.10 3.04 5.57
C LYS A 72 1.28 3.22 6.53
N ASP A 73 2.50 3.35 6.01
CA ASP A 73 3.69 3.51 6.85
C ASP A 73 3.60 4.76 7.73
N PHE A 74 3.10 5.86 7.16
CA PHE A 74 2.95 7.11 7.90
C PHE A 74 1.86 7.03 8.98
N ALA A 75 0.68 6.51 8.64
CA ALA A 75 -0.42 6.38 9.60
C ALA A 75 -0.09 5.39 10.74
N ASP A 76 0.63 4.30 10.44
CA ASP A 76 1.07 3.34 11.45
C ASP A 76 2.07 3.99 12.43
N TYR A 77 3.02 4.80 11.94
CA TYR A 77 3.94 5.56 12.80
C TYR A 77 3.20 6.54 13.73
N LEU A 78 2.24 7.31 13.19
CA LEU A 78 1.46 8.24 14.02
C LEU A 78 0.66 7.49 15.10
N GLN A 79 0.07 6.34 14.75
CA GLN A 79 -0.65 5.48 15.70
C GLN A 79 0.28 4.99 16.82
N GLU A 80 1.46 4.49 16.48
CA GLU A 80 2.43 4.01 17.45
C GLU A 80 2.97 5.14 18.34
N LYS A 81 3.19 6.33 17.76
CA LYS A 81 3.60 7.52 18.51
C LYS A 81 2.53 7.96 19.52
N GLU A 82 1.26 7.98 19.13
CA GLU A 82 0.14 8.25 20.04
C GLU A 82 0.07 7.21 21.18
N ASN A 83 0.25 5.92 20.87
CA ASN A 83 0.25 4.86 21.88
C ASN A 83 1.39 5.04 22.90
N LEU A 84 2.58 5.41 22.42
CA LEU A 84 3.74 5.65 23.27
C LEU A 84 3.52 6.82 24.24
N ILE A 85 2.99 7.95 23.74
CA ILE A 85 2.82 9.17 24.52
C ILE A 85 1.67 9.04 25.53
N ASN A 86 0.59 8.35 25.16
CA ASN A 86 -0.56 8.13 26.05
C ASN A 86 -0.21 7.30 27.31
N ASN A 87 0.91 6.57 27.30
CA ASN A 87 1.41 5.83 28.45
C ASN A 87 2.09 6.73 29.52
N LYS A 88 2.01 8.07 29.39
CA LYS A 88 2.51 9.08 30.35
C LYS A 88 4.02 8.98 30.63
N GLN A 89 4.77 8.59 29.62
CA GLN A 89 6.22 8.54 29.69
C GLN A 89 6.82 9.94 29.63
N TYR A 90 7.78 10.24 30.51
CA TYR A 90 8.61 11.43 30.38
C TYR A 90 9.69 11.18 29.33
N MET A 91 9.64 11.89 28.21
CA MET A 91 10.59 11.72 27.11
C MET A 91 11.39 13.00 26.88
N ILE A 92 12.72 12.85 26.84
CA ILE A 92 13.63 13.91 26.41
C ILE A 92 14.28 13.45 25.11
N ILE A 93 14.17 14.26 24.06
CA ILE A 93 14.75 13.96 22.76
C ILE A 93 15.74 15.08 22.41
N GLN A 94 17.03 14.79 22.50
CA GLN A 94 18.08 15.69 22.07
C GLN A 94 18.37 15.43 20.59
N GLY A 95 18.33 16.46 19.75
CA GLY A 95 18.61 16.32 18.31
C GLY A 95 17.37 16.22 17.41
N GLY A 96 16.17 16.39 17.95
CA GLY A 96 14.93 16.44 17.15
C GLY A 96 14.16 15.11 17.06
N GLU A 97 12.95 15.15 16.49
CA GLU A 97 12.05 13.98 16.42
C GLU A 97 12.61 12.86 15.51
N GLU A 98 13.54 13.17 14.62
CA GLU A 98 14.25 12.19 13.80
C GLU A 98 14.95 11.10 14.62
N GLU A 99 15.34 11.39 15.86
CA GLU A 99 15.94 10.42 16.76
C GLU A 99 14.93 9.36 17.21
N LEU A 100 13.68 9.78 17.46
CA LEU A 100 12.57 8.87 17.75
C LEU A 100 12.21 8.02 16.52
N LEU A 101 12.19 8.64 15.34
CA LEU A 101 11.96 7.94 14.09
C LEU A 101 13.06 6.90 13.82
N ALA A 102 14.32 7.22 14.13
CA ALA A 102 15.43 6.29 14.02
C ALA A 102 15.19 5.02 14.86
N TYR A 103 14.77 5.19 16.11
CA TYR A 103 14.42 4.08 16.99
C TYR A 103 13.28 3.24 16.41
N TYR A 104 12.20 3.90 15.98
CA TYR A 104 11.04 3.23 15.37
C TYR A 104 11.45 2.36 14.18
N LEU A 105 12.20 2.93 13.23
CA LEU A 105 12.64 2.21 12.04
C LEU A 105 13.61 1.07 12.40
N ALA A 106 14.55 1.31 13.31
CA ALA A 106 15.53 0.31 13.73
C ALA A 106 14.91 -0.89 14.49
N ASN A 107 13.74 -0.72 15.09
CA ASN A 107 13.05 -1.70 15.93
C ASN A 107 11.72 -2.18 15.31
N GLU A 108 11.79 -2.63 14.07
CA GLU A 108 10.66 -3.27 13.36
C GLU A 108 9.38 -2.42 13.35
N ARG A 109 9.52 -1.09 13.27
CA ARG A 109 8.39 -0.16 13.22
C ARG A 109 7.52 -0.21 14.47
N THR A 110 8.16 -0.36 15.63
CA THR A 110 7.51 -0.32 16.94
C THR A 110 8.30 0.54 17.91
N PHE A 111 7.64 0.96 18.99
CA PHE A 111 8.32 1.51 20.16
C PHE A 111 8.46 0.47 21.29
N GLN A 112 8.48 -0.81 20.93
CA GLN A 112 8.64 -1.87 21.90
C GLN A 112 10.01 -1.76 22.60
N GLY A 113 10.03 -2.04 23.89
CA GLY A 113 11.20 -1.91 24.76
C GLY A 113 11.24 -0.59 25.54
N ILE A 114 10.60 0.47 25.02
CA ILE A 114 10.54 1.76 25.72
C ILE A 114 9.15 2.09 26.26
N GLU A 115 8.09 1.45 25.79
CA GLU A 115 6.70 1.79 26.11
C GLU A 115 6.31 1.67 27.59
N LYS A 116 7.10 0.95 28.39
CA LYS A 116 6.91 0.74 29.84
C LYS A 116 7.88 1.52 30.72
N SER A 117 8.78 2.31 30.13
CA SER A 117 9.76 3.06 30.89
C SER A 117 9.14 4.35 31.45
N ASP A 118 9.42 4.70 32.69
CA ASP A 118 8.93 5.97 33.28
C ASP A 118 9.63 7.19 32.64
N PHE A 119 10.88 6.99 32.21
CA PHE A 119 11.73 8.02 31.62
C PHE A 119 12.52 7.45 30.44
N VAL A 120 12.51 8.14 29.31
CA VAL A 120 13.31 7.81 28.12
C VAL A 120 14.07 9.05 27.68
N HIS A 121 15.37 8.87 27.46
CA HIS A 121 16.24 9.92 26.96
C HIS A 121 16.90 9.46 25.67
N PHE A 122 16.52 10.09 24.56
CA PHE A 122 17.20 9.97 23.29
C PHE A 122 18.32 11.01 23.23
N THR A 123 19.55 10.52 23.11
CA THR A 123 20.72 11.36 22.80
C THR A 123 20.80 11.59 21.30
N GLY A 124 21.26 12.77 20.89
CA GLY A 124 21.42 13.09 19.47
C GLY A 124 22.43 12.19 18.76
N GLY A 125 22.20 11.97 17.47
CA GLY A 125 23.08 11.20 16.58
C GLY A 125 22.61 9.78 16.26
N SER A 126 21.50 9.31 16.83
CA SER A 126 20.91 8.00 16.51
C SER A 126 20.41 7.97 15.07
N TRP A 127 19.81 9.05 14.59
CA TRP A 127 19.37 9.21 13.20
C TRP A 127 20.53 9.14 12.20
N GLU A 128 21.60 9.90 12.44
CA GLU A 128 22.78 9.88 11.56
C GLU A 128 23.49 8.53 11.59
N SER A 129 23.61 7.92 12.78
CA SER A 129 24.15 6.57 12.93
C SER A 129 23.33 5.58 12.12
N PHE A 130 22.00 5.57 12.29
CA PHE A 130 21.10 4.65 11.61
C PHE A 130 21.19 4.77 10.07
N LYS A 131 21.22 5.99 9.53
CA LYS A 131 21.40 6.22 8.08
C LYS A 131 22.72 5.69 7.54
N SER A 132 23.77 5.69 8.37
CA SER A 132 25.10 5.24 7.97
C SER A 132 25.21 3.71 7.86
N GLU A 133 24.31 2.98 8.52
CA GLU A 133 24.30 1.52 8.57
C GLU A 133 24.07 0.88 7.20
N GLU A 134 24.78 -0.21 6.92
CA GLU A 134 24.64 -0.94 5.64
C GLU A 134 23.23 -1.52 5.46
N ARG A 135 22.58 -1.96 6.55
CA ARG A 135 21.20 -2.47 6.49
C ARG A 135 20.19 -1.41 6.01
N TYR A 136 20.39 -0.14 6.39
CA TYR A 136 19.54 0.96 5.93
C TYR A 136 19.73 1.20 4.42
N LYS A 137 20.98 1.21 3.95
CA LYS A 137 21.31 1.35 2.51
C LYS A 137 20.74 0.17 1.70
N ALA A 138 20.90 -1.05 2.19
CA ALA A 138 20.37 -2.27 1.57
C ALA A 138 18.84 -2.23 1.46
N LYS A 139 18.14 -1.77 2.50
CA LYS A 139 16.69 -1.53 2.45
C LYS A 139 16.32 -0.53 1.36
N LYS A 140 17.00 0.62 1.30
CA LYS A 140 16.72 1.65 0.27
C LYS A 140 16.94 1.13 -1.15
N GLU A 141 17.96 0.31 -1.36
CA GLU A 141 18.19 -0.34 -2.65
C GLU A 141 17.07 -1.32 -3.00
N ALA A 142 16.71 -2.20 -2.06
CA ALA A 142 15.67 -3.20 -2.27
C ALA A 142 14.30 -2.56 -2.54
N ASP A 143 13.97 -1.46 -1.86
CA ASP A 143 12.70 -0.75 -2.01
C ASP A 143 12.55 -0.10 -3.40
N LYS A 144 13.62 0.09 -4.19
CA LYS A 144 13.54 0.74 -5.51
C LYS A 144 12.51 0.11 -6.46
N ILE A 145 12.39 -1.21 -6.44
CA ILE A 145 11.43 -1.92 -7.31
C ILE A 145 9.97 -1.57 -6.97
N SER A 146 9.69 -1.15 -5.73
CA SER A 146 8.34 -0.84 -5.28
C SER A 146 7.79 0.45 -5.93
N TYR A 147 8.66 1.36 -6.41
CA TYR A 147 8.20 2.56 -7.13
C TYR A 147 7.55 2.22 -8.49
N GLY A 148 7.81 1.03 -9.03
CA GLY A 148 7.01 0.50 -10.15
C GLY A 148 5.53 0.31 -9.79
N TRP A 149 5.23 -0.05 -8.54
CA TRP A 149 3.86 -0.11 -8.02
C TRP A 149 3.23 1.28 -7.92
N ASP A 150 4.01 2.28 -7.52
CA ASP A 150 3.54 3.68 -7.45
C ASP A 150 3.13 4.18 -8.84
N SER A 151 3.86 3.78 -9.88
CA SER A 151 3.45 4.05 -11.26
C SER A 151 2.11 3.40 -11.64
N LEU A 152 1.74 2.25 -11.07
CA LEU A 152 0.42 1.64 -11.30
C LEU A 152 -0.69 2.44 -10.64
N ILE A 153 -0.44 2.97 -9.43
CA ILE A 153 -1.39 3.87 -8.74
C ILE A 153 -1.65 5.11 -9.60
N GLU A 154 -0.57 5.74 -10.08
CA GLU A 154 -0.69 6.92 -10.95
C GLU A 154 -1.46 6.61 -12.24
N LYS A 155 -1.29 5.42 -12.82
CA LYS A 155 -1.98 4.98 -14.04
C LYS A 155 -3.37 4.39 -13.83
N ALA A 156 -3.84 4.23 -12.60
CA ALA A 156 -5.15 3.63 -12.32
C ALA A 156 -6.31 4.34 -13.05
N HIS A 157 -6.18 5.66 -13.25
CA HIS A 157 -7.16 6.49 -13.95
C HIS A 157 -7.24 6.25 -15.46
N GLU A 158 -6.21 5.65 -16.06
CA GLU A 158 -6.15 5.34 -17.49
C GLU A 158 -6.96 4.07 -17.81
N GLY A 159 -7.00 3.13 -16.85
CA GLY A 159 -7.49 1.76 -17.06
C GLY A 159 -8.77 1.37 -16.32
N SER A 160 -9.48 2.32 -15.70
CA SER A 160 -10.75 2.03 -15.02
C SER A 160 -11.62 3.25 -14.81
N GLU A 161 -12.93 3.13 -15.06
CA GLU A 161 -13.90 4.18 -14.67
C GLU A 161 -14.09 4.24 -13.14
N LYS A 162 -13.73 3.16 -12.42
CA LYS A 162 -13.72 3.07 -10.95
C LYS A 162 -12.32 3.32 -10.39
N TYR A 163 -11.52 4.15 -11.07
CA TYR A 163 -10.10 4.30 -10.74
C TYR A 163 -9.85 4.71 -9.29
N GLU A 164 -10.74 5.46 -8.65
CA GLU A 164 -10.55 5.87 -7.27
C GLU A 164 -10.49 4.65 -6.33
N LEU A 165 -11.40 3.69 -6.50
CA LEU A 165 -11.39 2.45 -5.71
C LEU A 165 -10.15 1.62 -6.01
N VAL A 166 -9.76 1.54 -7.29
CA VAL A 166 -8.54 0.85 -7.73
C VAL A 166 -7.30 1.49 -7.11
N ALA A 167 -7.12 2.81 -7.26
CA ALA A 167 -5.99 3.57 -6.73
C ALA A 167 -5.93 3.49 -5.20
N ARG A 168 -7.09 3.61 -4.53
CA ARG A 168 -7.21 3.47 -3.08
C ARG A 168 -6.71 2.11 -2.62
N GLU A 169 -7.12 1.03 -3.27
CA GLU A 169 -6.69 -0.33 -2.90
C GLU A 169 -5.23 -0.61 -3.28
N LEU A 170 -4.75 -0.11 -4.43
CA LEU A 170 -3.32 -0.15 -4.79
C LEU A 170 -2.45 0.63 -3.80
N ALA A 171 -2.98 1.69 -3.18
CA ALA A 171 -2.26 2.54 -2.24
C ALA A 171 -2.24 2.01 -0.79
N ARG A 172 -3.11 1.05 -0.44
CA ARG A 172 -3.16 0.46 0.92
C ARG A 172 -1.87 -0.22 1.39
N PRO A 173 -1.11 -0.94 0.56
CA PRO A 173 0.07 -1.64 1.02
C PRO A 173 1.19 -0.68 1.47
N SER A 174 1.92 -1.07 2.51
CA SER A 174 3.15 -0.39 2.95
C SER A 174 4.27 -0.49 1.91
N ARG A 175 5.36 0.27 2.07
CA ARG A 175 6.50 0.24 1.16
C ARG A 175 7.09 -1.17 1.01
N LEU A 176 7.24 -1.91 2.12
CA LEU A 176 7.69 -3.30 2.12
C LEU A 176 6.71 -4.21 1.36
N GLN A 177 5.40 -4.06 1.57
CA GLN A 177 4.40 -4.85 0.86
C GLN A 177 4.38 -4.53 -0.64
N ARG A 178 4.53 -3.25 -1.02
CA ARG A 178 4.68 -2.83 -2.43
C ARG A 178 5.93 -3.42 -3.05
N ARG A 179 7.05 -3.53 -2.33
CA ARG A 179 8.26 -4.22 -2.80
C ARG A 179 7.97 -5.70 -3.10
N SER A 180 7.31 -6.42 -2.20
CA SER A 180 6.92 -7.82 -2.44
C SER A 180 6.00 -7.96 -3.66
N LEU A 181 4.97 -7.12 -3.75
CA LEU A 181 4.02 -7.11 -4.86
C LEU A 181 4.70 -6.79 -6.19
N SER A 182 5.57 -5.79 -6.23
CA SER A 182 6.36 -5.45 -7.42
C SER A 182 7.28 -6.59 -7.87
N LYS A 183 7.99 -7.25 -6.95
CA LYS A 183 8.83 -8.42 -7.27
C LYS A 183 7.98 -9.52 -7.91
N MET A 184 6.86 -9.85 -7.28
CA MET A 184 5.96 -10.88 -7.81
C MET A 184 5.35 -10.49 -9.16
N PHE A 185 5.02 -9.22 -9.37
CA PHE A 185 4.54 -8.71 -10.65
C PHE A 185 5.61 -8.82 -11.73
N TYR A 186 6.81 -8.30 -11.47
CA TYR A 186 7.92 -8.28 -12.42
C TYR A 186 8.38 -9.69 -12.80
N ASP A 187 8.52 -10.59 -11.82
CA ASP A 187 8.83 -12.00 -12.07
C ASP A 187 7.78 -12.68 -12.95
N ALA A 188 6.50 -12.33 -12.76
CA ALA A 188 5.42 -12.84 -13.60
C ALA A 188 5.50 -12.28 -15.03
N GLN A 189 5.84 -11.00 -15.16
CA GLN A 189 6.00 -10.34 -16.45
C GLN A 189 7.19 -10.90 -17.23
N VAL A 190 8.33 -11.15 -16.57
CA VAL A 190 9.48 -11.82 -17.19
C VAL A 190 9.11 -13.23 -17.64
N PHE A 191 8.38 -13.98 -16.82
CA PHE A 191 7.88 -15.30 -17.20
C PHE A 191 6.93 -15.22 -18.39
N ALA A 192 6.00 -14.26 -18.39
CA ALA A 192 5.08 -13.98 -19.50
C ALA A 192 5.82 -13.66 -20.79
N HIS A 193 6.81 -12.76 -20.72
CA HIS A 193 7.59 -12.36 -21.86
C HIS A 193 8.29 -13.54 -22.53
N ASN A 194 8.80 -14.48 -21.73
CA ASN A 194 9.52 -15.65 -22.25
C ASN A 194 8.61 -16.78 -22.72
N LYS A 195 7.40 -16.92 -22.15
CA LYS A 195 6.54 -18.09 -22.40
C LYS A 195 5.39 -17.82 -23.35
N ILE A 196 4.93 -16.56 -23.46
CA ILE A 196 3.84 -16.24 -24.37
C ILE A 196 4.26 -16.46 -25.83
N ASN A 197 3.39 -17.15 -26.56
CA ASN A 197 3.49 -17.51 -27.98
C ASN A 197 2.11 -17.97 -28.49
N ASP A 198 2.03 -18.40 -29.75
CA ASP A 198 0.78 -18.85 -30.39
C ASP A 198 -0.01 -19.92 -29.62
N LYS A 199 0.63 -20.70 -28.75
CA LYS A 199 -0.01 -21.74 -27.91
C LYS A 199 -0.36 -21.26 -26.50
N ILE A 200 0.31 -20.23 -26.00
CA ILE A 200 0.11 -19.68 -24.66
C ILE A 200 -0.04 -18.17 -24.81
N ASN A 201 -1.28 -17.70 -24.87
CA ASN A 201 -1.57 -16.28 -25.07
C ASN A 201 -1.90 -15.53 -23.77
N ILE A 202 -2.09 -16.23 -22.64
CA ILE A 202 -2.43 -15.63 -21.35
C ILE A 202 -1.62 -16.28 -20.24
N ILE A 203 -0.97 -15.47 -19.40
CA ILE A 203 -0.34 -15.89 -18.15
C ILE A 203 -1.01 -15.18 -16.98
N ARG A 204 -1.29 -15.93 -15.91
CA ARG A 204 -1.91 -15.41 -14.70
C ARG A 204 -1.01 -15.66 -13.50
N ARG A 205 -0.86 -14.68 -12.63
CA ARG A 205 -0.30 -14.83 -11.29
C ARG A 205 -1.29 -14.30 -10.28
N VAL A 206 -1.53 -15.06 -9.21
CA VAL A 206 -2.34 -14.59 -8.08
C VAL A 206 -1.45 -14.46 -6.86
N VAL A 207 -1.60 -13.35 -6.14
CA VAL A 207 -0.89 -13.05 -4.90
C VAL A 207 -1.92 -12.84 -3.81
N SER A 208 -1.85 -13.62 -2.74
CA SER A 208 -2.73 -13.49 -1.58
C SER A 208 -1.88 -13.23 -0.33
N PRO A 209 -1.53 -11.98 0.01
CA PRO A 209 -0.66 -11.67 1.15
C PRO A 209 -1.36 -11.98 2.49
N ASP A 210 -0.74 -12.74 3.39
CA ASP A 210 -1.39 -13.22 4.63
C ASP A 210 -2.00 -12.09 5.48
N ASN A 211 -1.29 -10.98 5.64
CA ASN A 211 -1.72 -9.81 6.43
C ASN A 211 -2.53 -8.79 5.61
N SER A 212 -3.37 -9.26 4.69
CA SER A 212 -4.22 -8.41 3.85
C SER A 212 -5.57 -9.08 3.55
N ASP A 213 -6.63 -8.29 3.50
CA ASP A 213 -7.97 -8.70 3.07
C ASP A 213 -8.16 -8.65 1.55
N THR A 214 -7.09 -8.37 0.79
CA THR A 214 -7.08 -8.25 -0.67
C THR A 214 -6.27 -9.36 -1.33
N THR A 215 -6.82 -9.94 -2.38
CA THR A 215 -6.09 -10.80 -3.33
C THR A 215 -5.76 -10.02 -4.60
N TYR A 216 -4.54 -10.14 -5.11
CA TYR A 216 -4.10 -9.48 -6.34
C TYR A 216 -3.99 -10.49 -7.48
N CYS A 217 -4.56 -10.17 -8.65
CA CYS A 217 -4.48 -10.98 -9.85
C CYS A 217 -3.72 -10.22 -10.94
N PHE A 218 -2.60 -10.74 -11.40
CA PHE A 218 -1.84 -10.20 -12.52
C PHE A 218 -2.12 -11.04 -13.77
N VAL A 219 -2.61 -10.41 -14.82
CA VAL A 219 -3.00 -11.07 -16.08
C VAL A 219 -2.18 -10.47 -17.21
N PHE A 220 -1.34 -11.30 -17.81
CA PHE A 220 -0.44 -10.92 -18.90
C PHE A 220 -0.97 -11.53 -20.19
N ILE A 221 -1.24 -10.68 -21.19
CA ILE A 221 -1.95 -11.08 -22.39
C ILE A 221 -1.12 -10.80 -23.65
N ASP A 222 -1.09 -11.76 -24.56
CA ASP A 222 -0.52 -11.58 -25.89
C ASP A 222 -1.39 -10.69 -26.77
N ASN A 223 -0.77 -9.89 -27.64
CA ASN A 223 -1.50 -8.96 -28.53
C ASN A 223 -2.59 -8.15 -27.81
N PHE A 224 -2.28 -7.65 -26.61
CA PHE A 224 -3.21 -6.97 -25.69
C PHE A 224 -4.12 -5.95 -26.40
N GLU A 225 -3.54 -5.08 -27.23
CA GLU A 225 -4.26 -4.03 -27.96
C GLU A 225 -5.28 -4.57 -28.98
N SER A 226 -5.09 -5.79 -29.48
CA SER A 226 -5.93 -6.40 -30.51
C SER A 226 -7.15 -7.15 -29.96
N ILE A 227 -7.17 -7.47 -28.66
CA ILE A 227 -8.22 -8.29 -28.03
C ILE A 227 -9.51 -7.50 -27.78
N GLY A 228 -9.40 -6.17 -27.69
CA GLY A 228 -10.53 -5.28 -27.42
C GLY A 228 -10.86 -5.20 -25.92
N LYS A 229 -11.29 -4.01 -25.50
CA LYS A 229 -11.48 -3.66 -24.08
C LYS A 229 -12.46 -4.58 -23.35
N GLU A 230 -13.62 -4.86 -23.94
CA GLU A 230 -14.65 -5.71 -23.34
C GLU A 230 -14.15 -7.13 -23.05
N ALA A 231 -13.33 -7.69 -23.93
CA ALA A 231 -12.77 -9.03 -23.74
C ALA A 231 -11.72 -9.03 -22.61
N ILE A 232 -10.92 -7.96 -22.48
CA ILE A 232 -9.97 -7.79 -21.37
C ILE A 232 -10.72 -7.66 -20.04
N GLU A 233 -11.76 -6.83 -19.99
CA GLU A 233 -12.62 -6.65 -18.81
C GLU A 233 -13.25 -7.97 -18.35
N ASN A 234 -13.84 -8.73 -19.29
CA ASN A 234 -14.46 -10.02 -19.00
C ASN A 234 -13.43 -11.07 -18.51
N LEU A 235 -12.25 -11.11 -19.13
CA LEU A 235 -11.15 -11.99 -18.73
C LEU A 235 -10.65 -11.66 -17.32
N LEU A 236 -10.45 -10.37 -17.05
CA LEU A 236 -9.94 -9.89 -15.77
C LEU A 236 -10.97 -10.11 -14.67
N PHE A 237 -12.24 -9.78 -14.91
CA PHE A 237 -13.34 -10.06 -13.99
C PHE A 237 -13.46 -11.54 -13.67
N SER A 238 -13.46 -12.41 -14.69
CA SER A 238 -13.54 -13.87 -14.49
C SER A 238 -12.36 -14.39 -13.68
N THR A 239 -11.15 -13.87 -13.94
CA THR A 239 -9.94 -14.23 -13.17
C THR A 239 -10.07 -13.79 -11.71
N CYS A 240 -10.53 -12.56 -11.46
CA CYS A 240 -10.76 -12.05 -10.12
C CYS A 240 -11.84 -12.84 -9.36
N HIS A 241 -12.93 -13.21 -10.02
CA HIS A 241 -14.01 -13.98 -9.41
C HIS A 241 -13.57 -15.41 -9.04
N VAL A 242 -12.77 -16.06 -9.90
CA VAL A 242 -12.15 -17.36 -9.59
C VAL A 242 -11.18 -17.23 -8.41
N ALA A 243 -10.32 -16.21 -8.40
CA ALA A 243 -9.42 -15.97 -7.27
C ALA A 243 -10.19 -15.70 -5.97
N ARG A 244 -11.28 -14.92 -6.01
CA ARG A 244 -12.16 -14.66 -4.86
C ARG A 244 -12.68 -15.97 -4.24
N GLY A 245 -13.09 -16.92 -5.07
CA GLY A 245 -13.59 -18.22 -4.63
C GLY A 245 -12.51 -19.15 -4.08
N ILE A 246 -11.27 -19.07 -4.58
CA ILE A 246 -10.14 -19.90 -4.12
C ILE A 246 -9.54 -19.36 -2.82
N TYR A 247 -9.24 -18.07 -2.77
CA TYR A 247 -8.50 -17.45 -1.65
C TYR A 247 -9.40 -16.87 -0.57
N LYS A 248 -10.71 -16.83 -0.81
CA LYS A 248 -11.77 -16.47 0.15
C LYS A 248 -11.66 -15.08 0.80
N LYS A 249 -10.80 -14.18 0.29
CA LYS A 249 -10.67 -12.79 0.75
C LYS A 249 -11.72 -11.88 0.13
N PRO A 250 -12.35 -10.96 0.88
CA PRO A 250 -13.49 -10.18 0.41
C PRO A 250 -13.16 -9.23 -0.74
N LYS A 251 -11.90 -8.79 -0.86
CA LYS A 251 -11.44 -7.90 -1.93
C LYS A 251 -10.57 -8.64 -2.92
N VAL A 252 -10.77 -8.36 -4.20
CA VAL A 252 -9.86 -8.79 -5.27
C VAL A 252 -9.54 -7.63 -6.20
N LEU A 253 -8.27 -7.46 -6.49
CA LEU A 253 -7.77 -6.47 -7.43
C LEU A 253 -7.02 -7.15 -8.58
N GLY A 254 -7.57 -7.02 -9.78
CA GLY A 254 -6.97 -7.47 -11.03
C GLY A 254 -6.22 -6.35 -11.73
N ILE A 255 -5.07 -6.69 -12.29
CA ILE A 255 -4.25 -5.85 -13.16
C ILE A 255 -3.98 -6.65 -14.42
N ALA A 256 -4.47 -6.17 -15.57
CA ALA A 256 -4.17 -6.74 -16.87
C ALA A 256 -3.20 -5.85 -17.64
N THR A 257 -2.22 -6.46 -18.33
CA THR A 257 -1.24 -5.73 -19.14
C THR A 257 -0.64 -6.63 -20.24
N GLU A 258 0.16 -6.06 -21.12
CA GLU A 258 0.90 -6.76 -22.16
C GLU A 258 1.81 -7.84 -21.57
N GLY A 259 1.78 -9.02 -22.18
CA GLY A 259 2.64 -10.12 -21.78
C GLY A 259 4.08 -10.00 -22.26
N LYS A 260 4.34 -9.26 -23.34
CA LYS A 260 5.68 -8.97 -23.86
C LYS A 260 6.08 -7.56 -23.43
N PHE A 261 7.34 -7.37 -23.04
CA PHE A 261 7.89 -6.03 -22.83
C PHE A 261 7.72 -5.17 -24.08
N ASN A 262 7.12 -4.00 -23.89
CA ASN A 262 6.91 -2.99 -24.91
C ASN A 262 7.28 -1.61 -24.32
N ARG A 263 7.63 -0.66 -25.19
CA ARG A 263 7.93 0.73 -24.79
C ARG A 263 6.70 1.47 -24.29
N MET A 264 5.53 1.15 -24.83
CA MET A 264 4.24 1.62 -24.34
C MET A 264 3.51 0.42 -23.74
N VAL A 265 3.04 0.58 -22.52
CA VAL A 265 2.39 -0.47 -21.72
C VAL A 265 1.09 0.10 -21.22
N SER A 266 0.00 -0.62 -21.52
CA SER A 266 -1.35 -0.31 -21.12
C SER A 266 -1.73 -1.14 -19.90
N TYR A 267 -2.61 -0.59 -19.08
CA TYR A 267 -3.15 -1.28 -17.91
C TYR A 267 -4.65 -1.22 -17.92
N ASP A 268 -5.29 -2.36 -17.66
CA ASP A 268 -6.71 -2.43 -17.29
C ASP A 268 -6.83 -2.96 -15.87
N PHE A 269 -7.81 -2.46 -15.13
CA PHE A 269 -8.00 -2.80 -13.72
C PHE A 269 -9.40 -3.31 -13.43
N CYS A 270 -9.49 -4.29 -12.53
CA CYS A 270 -10.75 -4.80 -12.01
C CYS A 270 -10.68 -4.82 -10.49
N TYR A 271 -11.52 -4.03 -9.82
CA TYR A 271 -11.69 -4.13 -8.39
C TYR A 271 -13.06 -4.73 -8.06
N THR A 272 -13.07 -5.76 -7.22
CA THR A 272 -14.29 -6.36 -6.69
C THR A 272 -14.24 -6.41 -5.16
N TYR A 273 -15.38 -6.12 -4.54
CA TYR A 273 -15.62 -6.30 -3.11
C TYR A 273 -16.88 -7.13 -2.94
N GLN A 274 -16.75 -8.24 -2.23
CA GLN A 274 -17.85 -9.13 -1.90
C GLN A 274 -17.56 -9.74 -0.52
N ALA A 275 -18.23 -9.23 0.51
CA ALA A 275 -18.07 -9.72 1.88
C ALA A 275 -18.53 -11.18 1.99
N ASP A 276 -19.77 -11.44 1.60
CA ASP A 276 -20.40 -12.76 1.70
C ASP A 276 -20.17 -13.57 0.43
N TRP A 277 -19.79 -14.84 0.59
CA TRP A 277 -19.58 -15.78 -0.50
C TRP A 277 -20.42 -17.02 -0.28
N ASN A 278 -21.53 -17.15 -1.01
CA ASN A 278 -22.50 -18.21 -0.82
C ASN A 278 -22.26 -19.39 -1.79
N GLU A 279 -23.08 -20.44 -1.68
CA GLU A 279 -22.97 -21.63 -2.53
C GLU A 279 -23.24 -21.34 -4.01
N GLN A 280 -24.09 -20.37 -4.33
CA GLN A 280 -24.36 -19.99 -5.71
C GLN A 280 -23.14 -19.28 -6.33
N ASP A 281 -22.48 -18.40 -5.58
CA ASP A 281 -21.22 -17.77 -5.99
C ASP A 281 -20.15 -18.84 -6.25
N GLN A 282 -20.05 -19.83 -5.36
CA GLN A 282 -19.13 -20.94 -5.51
C GLN A 282 -19.40 -21.76 -6.78
N LYS A 283 -20.66 -22.08 -7.08
CA LYS A 283 -21.05 -22.79 -8.31
C LYS A 283 -20.71 -22.00 -9.57
N ILE A 284 -21.00 -20.69 -9.58
CA ILE A 284 -20.66 -19.81 -10.71
C ILE A 284 -19.15 -19.78 -10.91
N MET A 285 -18.40 -19.68 -9.82
CA MET A 285 -16.94 -19.71 -9.85
C MET A 285 -16.40 -21.00 -10.45
N GLU A 286 -16.87 -22.16 -9.98
CA GLU A 286 -16.46 -23.48 -10.51
C GLU A 286 -16.78 -23.64 -11.99
N GLN A 287 -17.95 -23.14 -12.44
CA GLN A 287 -18.31 -23.13 -13.85
C GLN A 287 -17.35 -22.28 -14.70
N LEU A 288 -17.03 -21.06 -14.25
CA LEU A 288 -16.07 -20.18 -14.92
C LEU A 288 -14.66 -20.80 -14.94
N GLN A 289 -14.26 -21.41 -13.83
CA GLN A 289 -12.97 -22.07 -13.66
C GLN A 289 -12.79 -23.20 -14.69
N GLN A 290 -13.79 -24.08 -14.81
CA GLN A 290 -13.76 -25.22 -15.73
C GLN A 290 -13.91 -24.79 -17.19
N LYS A 291 -14.89 -23.93 -17.49
CA LYS A 291 -15.20 -23.51 -18.87
C LYS A 291 -14.02 -22.80 -19.54
N TYR A 292 -13.30 -21.97 -18.79
CA TYR A 292 -12.22 -21.13 -19.32
C TYR A 292 -10.82 -21.54 -18.87
N GLY A 293 -10.69 -22.66 -18.15
CA GLY A 293 -9.40 -23.17 -17.65
C GLY A 293 -8.67 -22.17 -16.73
N ILE A 294 -9.40 -21.34 -16.00
CA ILE A 294 -8.83 -20.29 -15.15
C ILE A 294 -8.31 -20.94 -13.87
N LEU A 295 -7.00 -20.86 -13.59
CA LEU A 295 -6.41 -21.34 -12.33
C LEU A 295 -6.76 -22.83 -12.01
N THR A 296 -6.83 -23.69 -13.03
CA THR A 296 -7.12 -25.12 -12.84
C THR A 296 -5.90 -25.94 -12.43
N ASN A 297 -4.69 -25.48 -12.79
CA ASN A 297 -3.41 -26.15 -12.48
C ASN A 297 -2.46 -25.17 -11.78
N ILE A 298 -2.81 -24.76 -10.56
CA ILE A 298 -2.05 -23.76 -9.80
C ILE A 298 -0.71 -24.35 -9.34
N LYS A 299 0.37 -23.66 -9.66
CA LYS A 299 1.66 -23.85 -9.00
C LYS A 299 1.79 -22.82 -7.88
N THR A 300 2.03 -23.29 -6.66
CA THR A 300 2.16 -22.45 -5.49
C THR A 300 3.62 -22.16 -5.17
N GLY A 301 3.86 -21.04 -4.50
CA GLY A 301 5.16 -20.63 -4.00
C GLY A 301 4.96 -19.53 -2.98
N ASN A 302 5.92 -19.40 -2.05
CA ASN A 302 5.87 -18.40 -0.99
C ASN A 302 7.03 -17.41 -1.19
N LEU A 303 6.77 -16.13 -0.90
CA LEU A 303 7.78 -15.09 -0.87
C LEU A 303 7.79 -14.48 0.53
N ILE A 304 8.96 -14.48 1.17
CA ILE A 304 9.20 -13.80 2.44
C ILE A 304 10.16 -12.66 2.14
N GLU A 305 9.79 -11.46 2.55
CA GLU A 305 10.60 -10.25 2.40
C GLU A 305 10.88 -9.67 3.79
N CYS A 306 12.15 -9.42 4.07
CA CYS A 306 12.58 -8.74 5.29
C CYS A 306 12.70 -7.24 5.02
N GLU A 307 12.34 -6.41 6.01
CA GLU A 307 12.46 -4.95 5.88
C GLU A 307 13.90 -4.53 5.55
N TYR A 308 14.85 -5.12 6.28
CA TYR A 308 16.30 -4.93 6.13
C TYR A 308 16.95 -6.20 5.56
N PRO A 309 17.09 -6.32 4.23
CA PRO A 309 17.80 -7.45 3.64
C PRO A 309 19.31 -7.38 3.97
N ILE A 310 19.92 -8.56 4.13
CA ILE A 310 21.37 -8.75 4.33
C ILE A 310 22.09 -8.72 2.98
#